data_AF-A0A8H7ZWS3-F1
#
_entry.id   AF-A0A8H7ZWS3-F1
#
_cell.length_a   1.000
_cell.length_b   1.000
_cell.length_c   1.000
_cell.angle_alpha   90.00
_cell.angle_beta   90.00
_cell.angle_gamma   90.00
#
_symmetry.space_group_name_H-M   'P 1'
#
loop_
_entity.id
_entity.type
_entity.pdbx_description
1 polymer ?
#
loop_
_entity_poly.entity_id
_entity_poly.type
_entity_poly.pdbx_seq_one_letter_code
_entity_poly.pdbx_strand_id
1 'polypeptide(L)'
;MRRALVLVDRQADNTRTETMSAHALSQANSPVSTTPLDAGVLSHADALQVLARETVRDGLSAAQLMDSSTHGGLTYNDILLLPGYIDFPADVIQLDSRITRNIALKTPFMSSPMDTVTGKWACRESTAQADGKTEMAINMALLGGVGVIHHNCTADEQAEMVRKVKKFENGFLNDPKVLTPDHTVRDARLIKENYGFSGFPITG
;
A
#
# COMPACT_ATOMS: atom_id res chain seq x y z
N MET A 1 -3.40 -16.10 28.50
CA MET A 1 -3.90 -15.59 27.21
C MET A 1 -3.47 -16.55 26.13
N ARG A 2 -4.40 -17.17 25.40
CA ARG A 2 -4.11 -18.11 24.32
C ARG A 2 -4.00 -17.30 23.03
N ARG A 3 -2.81 -17.26 22.42
CA ARG A 3 -2.60 -16.69 21.08
C ARG A 3 -3.15 -17.68 20.06
N ALA A 4 -3.86 -17.19 19.05
CA ALA A 4 -4.41 -18.04 18.01
C ALA A 4 -3.66 -17.82 16.69
N LEU A 5 -3.34 -18.93 16.02
CA LEU A 5 -2.44 -19.03 14.89
C LEU A 5 -3.26 -19.24 13.61
N VAL A 6 -3.10 -18.39 12.60
CA VAL A 6 -3.98 -18.34 11.43
C VAL A 6 -3.21 -18.68 10.17
N LEU A 7 -3.77 -19.57 9.36
CA LEU A 7 -3.26 -19.91 8.04
C LEU A 7 -4.15 -19.24 6.98
N VAL A 8 -3.54 -18.39 6.15
CA VAL A 8 -4.23 -17.79 4.99
C VAL A 8 -3.87 -18.63 3.77
N ASP A 9 -4.79 -19.50 3.36
CA ASP A 9 -4.63 -20.33 2.17
C ASP A 9 -4.93 -19.53 0.89
N ARG A 10 -4.07 -19.65 -0.13
CA ARG A 10 -4.33 -19.17 -1.49
C ARG A 10 -5.10 -20.27 -2.21
N GLN A 11 -6.31 -19.96 -2.67
CA GLN A 11 -6.96 -20.75 -3.73
C GLN A 11 -6.03 -20.77 -4.94
N ALA A 12 -5.42 -21.92 -5.22
CA ALA A 12 -4.63 -22.14 -6.42
C ALA A 12 -5.60 -22.36 -7.60
N ASP A 13 -5.79 -21.32 -8.42
CA ASP A 13 -6.38 -21.44 -9.76
C ASP A 13 -5.42 -22.24 -10.66
N ASN A 14 -5.61 -23.56 -10.69
CA ASN A 14 -4.82 -24.43 -11.57
C ASN A 14 -5.57 -24.67 -12.89
N THR A 15 -5.40 -23.74 -13.83
CA THR A 15 -5.65 -24.00 -15.26
C THR A 15 -4.38 -23.72 -16.05
N ARG A 16 -3.49 -24.72 -16.14
CA ARG A 16 -2.62 -24.96 -17.32
C ARG A 16 -1.84 -26.26 -17.15
N THR A 17 -2.32 -27.29 -17.83
CA THR A 17 -1.54 -28.46 -18.24
C THR A 17 -0.40 -28.00 -19.16
N GLU A 18 0.84 -28.10 -18.73
CA GLU A 18 1.98 -28.26 -19.62
C GLU A 18 2.89 -29.40 -19.16
N THR A 19 2.94 -30.41 -20.02
CA THR A 19 3.84 -31.55 -20.01
C THR A 19 5.26 -31.09 -20.34
N MET A 20 6.25 -31.41 -19.51
CA MET A 20 7.63 -31.55 -19.97
C MET A 20 8.39 -32.67 -19.25
N SER A 21 9.14 -33.40 -20.07
CA SER A 21 9.70 -34.72 -19.92
C SER A 21 11.00 -34.81 -19.11
N ALA A 22 11.26 -36.01 -18.60
CA ALA A 22 12.50 -36.44 -17.96
C ALA A 22 13.75 -36.26 -18.84
N HIS A 23 14.87 -35.87 -18.22
CA HIS A 23 16.21 -36.39 -18.56
C HIS A 23 17.21 -36.20 -17.42
N ALA A 24 18.13 -37.17 -17.35
CA ALA A 24 19.01 -37.58 -16.25
C ALA A 24 20.16 -36.62 -15.87
N LEU A 25 20.74 -36.82 -14.68
CA LEU A 25 22.19 -36.92 -14.49
C LEU A 25 22.55 -37.66 -13.18
N SER A 26 23.47 -38.60 -13.35
CA SER A 26 24.08 -39.50 -12.38
C SER A 26 25.39 -38.89 -11.85
N GLN A 27 25.70 -39.06 -10.55
CA GLN A 27 26.96 -39.66 -10.05
C GLN A 27 27.13 -39.57 -8.52
N ALA A 28 27.96 -40.49 -8.02
CA ALA A 28 28.12 -40.96 -6.65
C ALA A 28 28.80 -40.00 -5.65
N ASN A 29 28.53 -40.22 -4.34
CA ASN A 29 29.58 -40.30 -3.32
C ASN A 29 29.13 -41.05 -2.06
N SER A 30 30.09 -41.77 -1.48
CA SER A 30 30.03 -42.86 -0.48
C SER A 30 29.54 -42.48 0.94
N PRO A 31 29.26 -43.45 1.86
CA PRO A 31 28.53 -43.18 3.09
C PRO A 31 29.47 -42.68 4.20
N VAL A 32 29.17 -41.51 4.75
CA VAL A 32 29.73 -41.07 6.03
C VAL A 32 28.85 -41.60 7.15
N SER A 33 29.42 -42.51 7.95
CA SER A 33 28.84 -42.97 9.21
C SER A 33 29.07 -41.92 10.28
N THR A 34 27.98 -41.33 10.79
CA THR A 34 27.95 -40.59 12.05
C THR A 34 26.89 -41.20 12.97
N THR A 35 27.28 -41.38 14.22
CA THR A 35 26.58 -41.97 15.37
C THR A 35 25.17 -41.41 15.65
N PRO A 36 24.31 -42.19 16.35
CA PRO A 36 22.87 -41.97 16.37
C PRO A 36 22.45 -40.88 17.37
N LEU A 37 22.28 -39.66 16.85
CA LEU A 37 21.41 -38.64 17.46
C LEU A 37 20.21 -38.32 16.55
N ASP A 38 19.98 -39.11 15.50
CA ASP A 38 19.22 -38.68 14.31
C ASP A 38 18.01 -39.57 13.97
N ALA A 39 17.41 -40.20 14.97
CA ALA A 39 16.17 -40.97 14.81
C ALA A 39 14.97 -40.02 14.76
N GLY A 40 14.75 -39.33 13.63
CA GLY A 40 13.49 -38.64 13.36
C GLY A 40 13.53 -37.36 12.54
N VAL A 41 14.71 -36.89 12.09
CA VAL A 41 14.77 -35.72 11.20
C VAL A 41 14.51 -36.18 9.77
N LEU A 42 13.30 -35.94 9.28
CA LEU A 42 12.91 -36.21 7.90
C LEU A 42 13.70 -35.28 6.96
N SER A 43 14.18 -35.82 5.84
CA SER A 43 14.85 -35.04 4.81
C SER A 43 13.87 -34.06 4.16
N HIS A 44 14.34 -32.84 3.84
CA HIS A 44 13.57 -31.84 3.11
C HIS A 44 13.02 -32.38 1.77
N ALA A 45 13.70 -33.35 1.17
CA ALA A 45 13.27 -34.00 -0.07
C ALA A 45 11.97 -34.81 0.10
N ASP A 46 11.71 -35.32 1.31
CA ASP A 46 10.52 -36.12 1.63
C ASP A 46 9.37 -35.25 2.15
N ALA A 47 9.56 -33.94 2.28
CA ALA A 47 8.58 -33.01 2.86
C ALA A 47 7.21 -33.07 2.16
N LEU A 48 7.19 -33.18 0.83
CA LEU A 48 5.94 -33.32 0.06
C LEU A 48 5.21 -34.64 0.34
N GLN A 49 5.96 -35.73 0.56
CA GLN A 49 5.36 -37.03 0.89
C GLN A 49 4.82 -37.06 2.32
N VAL A 50 5.46 -36.33 3.24
CA VAL A 50 5.01 -36.17 4.63
C VAL A 50 3.75 -35.31 4.68
N LEU A 51 3.73 -34.16 3.99
CA LEU A 51 2.55 -33.30 3.86
C LEU A 51 1.35 -34.02 3.24
N ALA A 52 1.59 -34.93 2.29
CA ALA A 52 0.53 -35.75 1.69
C ALA A 52 -0.05 -36.81 2.65
N ARG A 53 0.70 -37.21 3.68
CA ARG A 53 0.28 -38.18 4.71
C ARG A 53 -0.33 -37.49 5.93
N GLU A 54 0.01 -36.24 6.18
CA GLU A 54 -0.60 -35.45 7.26
C GLU A 54 -2.05 -35.10 6.91
N THR A 55 -2.96 -35.61 7.74
CA THR A 55 -4.41 -35.39 7.58
C THR A 55 -4.89 -34.10 8.24
N VAL A 56 -4.08 -33.51 9.12
CA VAL A 56 -4.37 -32.28 9.84
C VAL A 56 -3.46 -31.19 9.32
N ARG A 57 -4.05 -30.18 8.67
CA ARG A 57 -3.31 -28.96 8.34
C ARG A 57 -3.02 -28.20 9.63
N ASP A 58 -1.79 -27.71 9.77
CA ASP A 58 -1.42 -26.83 10.86
C ASP A 58 -2.19 -25.49 10.78
N GLY A 59 -2.41 -24.82 11.92
CA GLY A 59 -3.11 -23.54 12.02
C GLY A 59 -4.65 -23.59 11.91
N LEU A 60 -5.27 -22.42 12.07
CA LEU A 60 -6.71 -22.22 11.93
C LEU A 60 -7.04 -21.40 10.68
N SER A 61 -8.12 -21.76 9.99
CA SER A 61 -8.67 -20.88 8.94
C SER A 61 -9.28 -19.61 9.54
N ALA A 62 -9.38 -18.55 8.74
CA ALA A 62 -9.99 -17.29 9.18
C ALA A 62 -11.44 -17.48 9.67
N ALA A 63 -12.22 -18.37 9.07
CA ALA A 63 -13.60 -18.66 9.49
C ALA A 63 -13.68 -19.38 10.85
N GLN A 64 -12.75 -20.31 11.12
CA GLN A 64 -12.67 -21.01 12.41
C GLN A 64 -12.14 -20.09 13.51
N LEU A 65 -11.20 -19.22 13.16
CA LEU A 65 -10.64 -18.24 14.08
C LEU A 65 -11.65 -17.17 14.46
N MET A 66 -12.32 -16.56 13.48
CA MET A 66 -13.25 -15.44 13.68
C MET A 66 -14.64 -15.88 14.16
N ASP A 67 -14.70 -16.98 14.92
CA ASP A 67 -15.93 -17.41 15.59
C ASP A 67 -16.08 -16.67 16.93
N SER A 68 -17.01 -15.72 16.97
CA SER A 68 -17.29 -14.92 18.16
C SER A 68 -17.83 -15.74 19.34
N SER A 69 -18.41 -16.92 19.10
CA SER A 69 -18.94 -17.77 20.16
C SER A 69 -17.85 -18.52 20.92
N THR A 70 -16.77 -18.90 20.22
CA THR A 70 -15.67 -19.68 20.78
C THR A 70 -14.51 -18.78 21.23
N HIS A 71 -14.16 -17.76 20.44
CA HIS A 71 -12.96 -16.95 20.64
C HIS A 71 -13.27 -15.50 21.05
N GLY A 72 -14.53 -15.07 21.03
CA GLY A 72 -14.92 -13.69 21.38
C GLY A 72 -14.48 -12.66 20.34
N GLY A 73 -14.24 -11.43 20.81
CA GLY A 73 -13.71 -10.35 19.98
C GLY A 73 -12.18 -10.39 19.90
N LEU A 74 -11.65 -10.44 18.69
CA LEU A 74 -10.20 -10.47 18.42
C LEU A 74 -9.69 -9.10 17.97
N THR A 75 -8.48 -8.74 18.38
CA THR A 75 -7.74 -7.55 17.89
C THR A 75 -6.51 -7.96 17.09
N TYR A 76 -5.87 -7.01 16.41
CA TYR A 76 -4.67 -7.29 15.59
C TYR A 76 -3.51 -7.92 16.39
N ASN A 77 -3.42 -7.65 17.69
CA ASN A 77 -2.36 -8.19 18.55
C ASN A 77 -2.62 -9.64 19.01
N ASP A 78 -3.84 -10.16 18.80
CA ASP A 78 -4.24 -11.49 19.25
C ASP A 78 -4.00 -12.59 18.21
N ILE A 79 -3.76 -12.19 16.95
CA ILE A 79 -3.61 -13.07 15.80
C ILE A 79 -2.17 -13.04 15.27
N LEU A 80 -1.70 -14.18 14.77
CA LEU A 80 -0.46 -14.28 14.01
C LEU A 80 -0.73 -15.03 12.70
N LEU A 81 -0.08 -14.60 11.62
CA LEU A 81 -0.15 -15.25 10.32
C LEU A 81 0.98 -16.26 10.18
N LEU A 82 0.64 -17.48 9.79
CA LEU A 82 1.61 -18.50 9.43
C LEU A 82 2.25 -18.18 8.06
N PRO A 83 3.57 -18.35 7.93
CA PRO A 83 4.24 -18.18 6.64
C PRO A 83 3.83 -19.29 5.67
N GLY A 84 3.73 -18.94 4.40
CA GLY A 84 3.55 -19.87 3.29
C GLY A 84 4.86 -20.13 2.53
N TYR A 85 4.76 -20.88 1.45
CA TYR A 85 5.84 -21.05 0.49
C TYR A 85 6.08 -19.76 -0.32
N ILE A 86 7.34 -19.45 -0.62
CA ILE A 86 7.75 -18.25 -1.36
C ILE A 86 8.69 -18.68 -2.50
N ASP A 87 8.31 -18.38 -3.74
CA ASP A 87 9.09 -18.61 -4.97
C ASP A 87 9.32 -17.34 -5.80
N PHE A 88 8.92 -16.17 -5.29
CA PHE A 88 9.04 -14.88 -5.97
C PHE A 88 9.72 -13.81 -5.10
N PRO A 89 10.36 -12.80 -5.71
CA PRO A 89 10.95 -11.67 -4.98
C PRO A 89 9.89 -10.66 -4.50
N ALA A 90 10.23 -9.80 -3.54
CA ALA A 90 9.26 -8.90 -2.90
C ALA A 90 8.75 -7.75 -3.80
N ASP A 91 9.51 -7.38 -4.83
CA ASP A 91 9.22 -6.26 -5.75
C ASP A 91 8.10 -6.59 -6.76
N VAL A 92 7.83 -7.87 -7.03
CA VAL A 92 6.73 -8.28 -7.93
C VAL A 92 5.36 -8.29 -7.24
N ILE A 93 5.30 -8.00 -5.93
CA ILE A 93 4.05 -7.98 -5.17
C ILE A 93 3.24 -6.74 -5.54
N GLN A 94 2.01 -6.96 -6.03
CA GLN A 94 1.08 -5.89 -6.36
C GLN A 94 0.30 -5.44 -5.11
N LEU A 95 0.33 -4.13 -4.84
CA LEU A 95 -0.38 -3.49 -3.71
C LEU A 95 -1.66 -2.77 -4.15
N ASP A 96 -2.09 -2.99 -5.38
CA ASP A 96 -3.27 -2.37 -5.98
C ASP A 96 -4.51 -2.67 -5.13
N SER A 97 -5.13 -1.62 -4.61
CA SER A 97 -6.19 -1.73 -3.61
C SER A 97 -7.38 -0.84 -3.96
N ARG A 98 -8.59 -1.38 -3.77
CA ARG A 98 -9.83 -0.68 -4.11
C ARG A 98 -10.39 -0.01 -2.87
N ILE A 99 -10.43 1.32 -2.87
CA ILE A 99 -11.00 2.12 -1.79
C ILE A 99 -12.50 2.29 -1.98
N THR A 100 -12.95 2.46 -3.23
CA THR A 100 -14.37 2.54 -3.57
C THR A 100 -14.69 1.66 -4.78
N ARG A 101 -15.97 1.54 -5.15
CA ARG A 101 -16.39 0.83 -6.36
C ARG A 101 -15.74 1.38 -7.64
N ASN A 102 -15.36 2.65 -7.65
CA ASN A 102 -14.89 3.33 -8.86
C ASN A 102 -13.44 3.84 -8.75
N ILE A 103 -12.80 3.71 -7.59
CA ILE A 103 -11.46 4.26 -7.33
C ILE A 103 -10.56 3.14 -6.80
N ALA A 104 -9.52 2.85 -7.58
CA ALA A 104 -8.42 1.99 -7.21
C ALA A 104 -7.14 2.82 -7.00
N LEU A 105 -6.35 2.44 -6.01
CA LEU A 105 -5.06 3.06 -5.66
C LEU A 105 -3.94 2.06 -5.90
N LYS A 106 -2.73 2.58 -6.11
CA LYS A 106 -1.52 1.76 -6.24
C LYS A 106 -0.96 1.31 -4.89
N THR A 107 -1.28 2.05 -3.84
CA THR A 107 -0.93 1.68 -2.46
C THR A 107 -2.17 1.76 -1.57
N PRO A 108 -2.35 0.85 -0.59
CA PRO A 108 -3.50 0.82 0.31
C PRO A 108 -3.42 1.86 1.44
N PHE A 109 -2.83 3.03 1.17
CA PHE A 109 -2.62 4.06 2.19
C PHE A 109 -3.58 5.24 2.02
N MET A 110 -4.28 5.56 3.10
CA MET A 110 -5.23 6.66 3.19
C MET A 110 -4.91 7.52 4.42
N SER A 111 -4.89 8.84 4.26
CA SER A 111 -4.80 9.74 5.41
C SER A 111 -6.15 9.87 6.12
N SER A 112 -6.13 9.88 7.45
CA SER A 112 -7.33 10.14 8.26
C SER A 112 -7.84 11.58 8.05
N PRO A 113 -9.16 11.83 8.01
CA PRO A 113 -9.75 13.16 7.85
C PRO A 113 -9.70 14.01 9.14
N MET A 114 -8.51 14.22 9.68
CA MET A 114 -8.30 14.93 10.94
C MET A 114 -7.48 16.21 10.71
N ASP A 115 -7.88 17.30 11.36
CA ASP A 115 -7.20 18.60 11.30
C ASP A 115 -5.70 18.47 11.66
N THR A 116 -5.37 17.66 12.66
CA THR A 116 -3.97 17.42 13.06
C THR A 116 -3.16 16.61 12.05
N VAL A 117 -3.81 15.77 11.25
CA VAL A 117 -3.14 14.83 10.35
C VAL A 117 -3.01 15.44 8.96
N THR A 118 -4.12 15.93 8.41
CA THR A 118 -4.17 16.51 7.07
C THR A 118 -3.90 18.01 7.09
N GLY A 119 -4.10 18.68 8.24
CA GLY A 119 -4.14 20.14 8.36
C GLY A 119 -2.97 20.83 9.08
N LYS A 120 -2.18 20.14 9.91
CA LYS A 120 -1.35 20.85 10.92
C LYS A 120 0.10 20.42 11.08
N TRP A 121 0.56 19.34 10.45
CA TRP A 121 1.93 18.87 10.72
C TRP A 121 3.03 19.56 9.90
N ALA A 122 2.70 20.56 9.08
CA ALA A 122 3.68 21.31 8.31
C ALA A 122 4.88 21.69 9.18
N CYS A 123 6.03 21.15 8.77
CA CYS A 123 7.29 21.20 9.46
C CYS A 123 7.48 22.58 10.08
N ARG A 124 7.59 22.58 11.40
CA ARG A 124 8.28 23.65 12.10
C ARG A 124 9.68 23.66 11.47
N GLU A 125 9.98 24.74 10.74
CA GLU A 125 11.27 25.03 10.08
C GLU A 125 11.33 24.75 8.56
N SER A 126 10.87 25.71 7.75
CA SER A 126 11.76 26.65 7.05
C SER A 126 11.00 27.39 5.94
N THR A 127 10.90 28.71 6.10
CA THR A 127 10.90 29.71 5.01
C THR A 127 10.19 29.36 3.69
N ALA A 128 8.87 29.45 3.67
CA ALA A 128 8.10 30.28 2.72
C ALA A 128 6.62 29.85 2.72
N GLN A 129 5.79 30.65 3.37
CA GLN A 129 4.41 30.97 2.97
C GLN A 129 3.72 29.95 2.03
N ALA A 130 3.35 28.77 2.53
CA ALA A 130 2.41 27.89 1.84
C ALA A 130 1.56 27.18 2.89
N ASP A 131 0.25 27.23 2.70
CA ASP A 131 -0.74 26.68 3.61
C ASP A 131 -0.56 25.16 3.77
N GLY A 132 0.18 24.76 4.80
CA GLY A 132 0.50 23.38 5.18
C GLY A 132 -0.70 22.43 5.39
N LYS A 133 -1.92 22.94 5.20
CA LYS A 133 -3.18 22.19 5.32
C LYS A 133 -3.46 21.26 4.13
N THR A 134 -2.72 21.40 3.03
CA THR A 134 -2.96 20.64 1.79
C THR A 134 -1.82 19.73 1.37
N GLU A 135 -0.62 19.95 1.91
CA GLU A 135 0.60 19.21 1.55
C GLU A 135 0.48 17.72 1.81
N MET A 136 -0.13 17.31 2.93
CA MET A 136 -0.32 15.90 3.23
C MET A 136 -1.15 15.19 2.16
N ALA A 137 -2.27 15.79 1.75
CA ALA A 137 -3.13 15.18 0.73
C ALA A 137 -2.45 15.10 -0.65
N ILE A 138 -1.65 16.12 -1.00
CA ILE A 138 -0.83 16.14 -2.22
C ILE A 138 0.20 15.02 -2.18
N ASN A 139 1.02 14.95 -1.12
CA ASN A 139 2.10 13.98 -1.01
C ASN A 139 1.56 12.54 -0.96
N MET A 140 0.46 12.30 -0.26
CA MET A 140 -0.20 10.99 -0.26
C MET A 140 -0.65 10.57 -1.65
N ALA A 141 -1.22 11.50 -2.42
CA ALA A 141 -1.62 11.23 -3.80
C ALA A 141 -0.42 10.95 -4.72
N LEU A 142 0.68 11.71 -4.57
CA LEU A 142 1.93 11.51 -5.33
C LEU A 142 2.56 10.13 -5.04
N LEU A 143 2.44 9.63 -3.81
CA LEU A 143 2.90 8.29 -3.41
C LEU A 143 1.93 7.16 -3.82
N GLY A 144 0.90 7.47 -4.61
CA GLY A 144 -0.08 6.50 -5.11
C GLY A 144 -1.19 6.13 -4.12
N GLY A 145 -1.29 6.87 -3.01
CA GLY A 145 -2.34 6.75 -2.00
C GLY A 145 -3.42 7.82 -2.17
N VAL A 146 -4.17 8.10 -1.09
CA VAL A 146 -5.22 9.14 -1.09
C VAL A 146 -5.24 9.92 0.23
N GLY A 147 -5.41 11.24 0.14
CA GLY A 147 -5.62 12.10 1.31
C GLY A 147 -7.06 12.54 1.47
N VAL A 148 -7.62 12.42 2.67
CA VAL A 148 -8.96 12.95 3.00
C VAL A 148 -8.83 14.24 3.80
N ILE A 149 -9.42 15.32 3.28
CA ILE A 149 -9.42 16.64 3.92
C ILE A 149 -10.45 16.65 5.06
N HIS A 150 -10.03 17.15 6.23
CA HIS A 150 -10.92 17.28 7.40
C HIS A 150 -12.06 18.29 7.16
N HIS A 151 -13.16 18.13 7.90
CA HIS A 151 -14.32 19.04 7.83
C HIS A 151 -14.32 20.13 8.93
N ASN A 152 -13.27 20.20 9.76
CA ASN A 152 -13.17 21.17 10.86
C ASN A 152 -12.72 22.56 10.36
N CYS A 153 -13.43 23.10 9.39
CA CYS A 153 -13.21 24.41 8.77
C CYS A 153 -14.50 24.85 8.07
N THR A 154 -14.54 26.08 7.56
CA THR A 154 -15.69 26.53 6.76
C THR A 154 -15.77 25.77 5.44
N ALA A 155 -16.96 25.70 4.83
CA ALA A 155 -17.15 25.03 3.55
C ALA A 155 -16.28 25.65 2.44
N ASP A 156 -16.11 26.97 2.47
CA ASP A 156 -15.28 27.70 1.51
C ASP A 156 -13.80 27.35 1.66
N GLU A 157 -13.28 27.33 2.90
CA GLU A 157 -11.90 26.90 3.18
C GLU A 157 -11.66 25.44 2.74
N GLN A 158 -12.62 24.55 3.01
CA GLN A 158 -12.51 23.16 2.57
C GLN A 158 -12.47 23.05 1.05
N ALA A 159 -13.33 23.79 0.35
CA ALA A 159 -13.36 23.82 -1.10
C ALA A 159 -12.06 24.40 -1.70
N GLU A 160 -11.47 25.41 -1.06
CA GLU A 160 -10.16 25.94 -1.44
C GLU A 160 -9.04 24.92 -1.26
N MET A 161 -9.05 24.16 -0.16
CA MET A 161 -8.08 23.08 0.07
C MET A 161 -8.18 22.01 -1.02
N VAL A 162 -9.39 21.54 -1.33
CA VAL A 162 -9.62 20.58 -2.42
C VAL A 162 -9.16 21.16 -3.75
N ARG A 163 -9.45 22.44 -4.02
CA ARG A 163 -9.03 23.12 -5.26
C ARG A 163 -7.51 23.19 -5.38
N LYS A 164 -6.79 23.46 -4.27
CA LYS A 164 -5.31 23.46 -4.24
C LYS A 164 -4.75 22.08 -4.56
N VAL A 165 -5.23 21.01 -3.90
CA VAL A 165 -4.78 19.63 -4.15
C VAL A 165 -5.04 19.22 -5.60
N LYS A 166 -6.23 19.49 -6.12
CA LYS A 166 -6.61 19.14 -7.49
C LYS A 166 -5.88 19.94 -8.56
N LYS A 167 -5.34 21.12 -8.22
CA LYS A 167 -4.57 21.99 -9.12
C LYS A 167 -3.06 21.73 -9.09
N PHE A 168 -2.58 20.95 -8.12
CA PHE A 168 -1.16 20.72 -7.91
C PHE A 168 -0.51 20.03 -9.10
N GLU A 169 -1.18 19.02 -9.66
CA GLU A 169 -0.73 18.32 -10.86
C GLU A 169 -1.90 18.19 -11.85
N ASN A 170 -1.86 19.01 -12.90
CA ASN A 170 -2.84 19.00 -13.98
C ASN A 170 -2.15 18.60 -15.28
N GLY A 171 -2.67 17.54 -15.93
CA GLY A 171 -2.26 17.21 -17.30
C GLY A 171 -2.70 18.29 -18.30
N PHE A 172 -3.93 18.79 -18.17
CA PHE A 172 -4.43 19.95 -18.91
C PHE A 172 -4.96 21.00 -17.93
N LEU A 173 -4.48 22.24 -18.08
CA LEU A 173 -4.90 23.35 -17.25
C LEU A 173 -6.16 23.98 -17.82
N ASN A 174 -7.31 23.68 -17.19
CA ASN A 174 -8.57 24.35 -17.50
C ASN A 174 -8.58 25.74 -16.84
N ASP A 175 -8.75 26.78 -17.65
CA ASP A 175 -8.78 28.20 -17.25
C ASP A 175 -7.47 28.71 -16.57
N PRO A 176 -6.38 28.85 -17.34
CA PRO A 176 -5.13 29.41 -16.82
C PRO A 176 -5.32 30.88 -16.43
N LYS A 177 -4.55 31.34 -15.43
CA LYS A 177 -4.45 32.78 -15.15
C LYS A 177 -3.73 33.45 -16.31
N VAL A 178 -4.46 34.29 -17.04
CA VAL A 178 -3.95 35.07 -18.17
C VAL A 178 -3.73 36.52 -17.76
N LEU A 179 -2.77 37.17 -18.40
CA LEU A 179 -2.54 38.61 -18.27
C LEU A 179 -2.80 39.28 -19.63
N THR A 180 -3.22 40.54 -19.61
CA THR A 180 -3.29 41.37 -20.82
C THR A 180 -2.03 42.20 -20.98
N PRO A 181 -1.71 42.71 -22.18
CA PRO A 181 -0.55 43.57 -22.42
C PRO A 181 -0.50 44.84 -21.55
N ASP A 182 -1.65 45.29 -21.03
CA ASP A 182 -1.75 46.48 -20.17
C ASP A 182 -1.35 46.22 -18.71
N HIS A 183 -1.22 44.95 -18.32
CA HIS A 183 -0.82 44.59 -16.95
C HIS A 183 0.67 44.88 -16.72
N THR A 184 0.97 45.32 -15.50
CA THR A 184 2.34 45.68 -15.12
C THR A 184 3.12 44.45 -14.65
N VAL A 185 4.45 44.56 -14.64
CA VAL A 185 5.34 43.55 -14.03
C VAL A 185 5.01 43.34 -12.54
N ARG A 186 4.50 44.36 -11.85
CA ARG A 186 4.07 44.25 -10.46
C ARG A 186 2.90 43.28 -10.32
N ASP A 187 1.95 43.31 -11.25
CA ASP A 187 0.78 42.42 -11.24
C ASP A 187 1.22 40.96 -11.43
N ALA A 188 2.14 40.71 -12.36
CA ALA A 188 2.74 39.38 -12.53
C ALA A 188 3.46 38.90 -11.25
N ARG A 189 4.15 39.81 -10.53
CA ARG A 189 4.83 39.47 -9.27
C ARG A 189 3.85 39.12 -8.15
N LEU A 190 2.74 39.87 -8.04
CA LEU A 190 1.68 39.60 -7.08
C LEU A 190 1.02 38.23 -7.34
N ILE A 191 0.80 37.88 -8.61
CA ILE A 191 0.25 36.56 -8.96
C ILE A 191 1.24 35.45 -8.59
N LYS A 192 2.53 35.65 -8.83
CA LYS A 192 3.56 34.69 -8.39
C LYS A 192 3.56 34.48 -6.87
N GLU A 193 3.46 35.56 -6.10
CA GLU A 193 3.41 35.50 -4.63
C GLU A 193 2.13 34.80 -4.12
N ASN A 194 0.99 35.04 -4.77
CA ASN A 194 -0.30 34.48 -4.34
C ASN A 194 -0.53 33.02 -4.77
N TYR A 195 0.04 32.60 -5.91
CA TYR A 195 -0.26 31.29 -6.51
C TYR A 195 0.95 30.38 -6.69
N GLY A 196 2.17 30.88 -6.49
CA GLY A 196 3.40 30.06 -6.50
C GLY A 196 3.97 29.70 -7.87
N PHE A 197 3.41 30.20 -8.98
CA PHE A 197 3.92 29.98 -10.34
C PHE A 197 4.18 31.29 -11.09
N SER A 198 5.06 31.26 -12.10
CA SER A 198 5.49 32.44 -12.86
C SER A 198 5.20 32.39 -14.36
N GLY A 199 4.58 31.32 -14.85
CA GLY A 199 4.20 31.18 -16.26
C GLY A 199 2.76 31.62 -16.49
N PHE A 200 2.55 32.68 -17.27
CA PHE A 200 1.23 33.18 -17.63
C PHE A 200 1.17 33.43 -19.14
N PRO A 201 0.15 32.96 -19.86
CA PRO A 201 -0.08 33.37 -21.23
C PRO A 201 -0.57 34.83 -21.27
N ILE A 202 -0.16 35.56 -22.30
CA ILE A 202 -0.64 36.92 -22.57
C ILE A 202 -1.75 36.84 -23.63
N THR A 203 -2.92 37.39 -23.31
CA THR A 203 -4.07 37.44 -24.22
C THR A 203 -4.52 38.89 -24.41
N GLY A 204 -4.81 39.27 -25.65
CA GLY A 204 -5.34 40.59 -26.02
C GLY A 204 -6.83 40.56 -26.34
#